data_AF-A0A398AX45-F1
#
_entry.id   AF-A0A398AX45-F1
#
_cell.length_a   1.000
_cell.length_b   1.000
_cell.length_c   1.000
_cell.angle_alpha   90.00
_cell.angle_beta   90.00
_cell.angle_gamma   90.00
#
_symmetry.space_group_name_H-M   'P 1'
#
loop_
_entity.id
_entity.type
_entity.pdbx_description
1 polymer ?
#
loop_
_entity_poly.entity_id
_entity_poly.type
_entity_poly.pdbx_seq_one_letter_code
_entity_poly.pdbx_strand_id
1 'polypeptide(L)' 'MYDTLKKNLDYLTKVMKKHGFSTINSEWRHYEDTNWSKYPILNVPLQDFK' A
#
# COMPACT_ATOMS: atom_id res chain seq x y z
N MET A 1 -26.39 1.01 -3.96
CA MET A 1 -25.22 1.79 -4.41
C MET A 1 -24.13 1.85 -3.34
N TYR A 2 -24.43 2.31 -2.12
CA TYR A 2 -23.45 2.38 -1.01
C TYR A 2 -22.90 1.02 -0.55
N ASP A 3 -23.76 0.00 -0.54
CA ASP A 3 -23.38 -1.38 -0.18
C ASP A 3 -22.33 -1.97 -1.15
N THR A 4 -22.46 -1.70 -2.45
CA THR A 4 -21.50 -2.14 -3.48
C THR A 4 -20.15 -1.46 -3.31
N LEU A 5 -20.14 -0.15 -3.01
CA LEU A 5 -18.92 0.60 -2.74
C LEU A 5 -18.15 0.00 -1.55
N LYS A 6 -18.84 -0.28 -0.44
CA LYS A 6 -18.24 -0.91 0.73
C LYS A 6 -17.68 -2.30 0.42
N LYS A 7 -18.44 -3.14 -0.27
CA LYS A 7 -17.99 -4.49 -0.69
C LYS A 7 -16.74 -4.46 -1.56
N ASN A 8 -16.64 -3.48 -2.47
CA ASN A 8 -15.47 -3.32 -3.32
C ASN A 8 -14.22 -2.91 -2.51
N LEU A 9 -14.39 -2.00 -1.54
CA LEU A 9 -13.31 -1.60 -0.63
C LEU A 9 -12.86 -2.74 0.28
N ASP A 10 -13.80 -3.52 0.80
CA ASP A 10 -13.51 -4.70 1.62
C ASP A 10 -12.75 -5.76 0.81
N TYR A 11 -13.15 -5.99 -0.44
CA TYR A 11 -12.45 -6.91 -1.34
C TYR A 11 -11.02 -6.44 -1.65
N LEU A 12 -10.84 -5.16 -2.00
CA LEU A 12 -9.52 -4.58 -2.22
C LEU A 12 -8.64 -4.75 -0.98
N THR A 13 -9.15 -4.35 0.19
CA THR A 13 -8.43 -4.46 1.46
C THR A 13 -8.01 -5.89 1.75
N LYS A 14 -8.91 -6.86 1.53
CA LYS A 14 -8.63 -8.28 1.72
C LYS A 14 -7.51 -8.76 0.81
N VAL A 15 -7.51 -8.39 -0.48
CA VAL A 15 -6.47 -8.78 -1.43
C VAL A 15 -5.13 -8.15 -1.06
N MET A 16 -5.09 -6.86 -0.75
CA MET A 16 -3.86 -6.16 -0.36
C MET A 16 -3.23 -6.79 0.90
N LYS A 17 -4.05 -7.06 1.93
CA LYS A 17 -3.57 -7.75 3.15
C LYS A 17 -3.03 -9.15 2.86
N LYS A 18 -3.70 -9.90 1.98
CA LYS A 18 -3.24 -11.25 1.57
C LYS A 18 -1.85 -11.20 0.91
N HIS A 19 -1.50 -10.10 0.25
CA HIS A 19 -0.23 -9.95 -0.46
C HIS A 19 0.83 -9.16 0.31
N GLY A 20 0.68 -9.00 1.63
CA GLY A 20 1.72 -8.44 2.49
C GLY A 20 1.67 -6.93 2.65
N PHE A 21 0.51 -6.30 2.38
CA PHE A 21 0.31 -4.88 2.64
C PHE A 21 -0.54 -4.65 3.90
N SER A 22 -0.27 -3.56 4.62
CA SER A 22 -1.08 -3.02 5.73
C SER A 22 -1.93 -1.84 5.27
N THR A 23 -2.94 -1.47 6.06
CA THR A 23 -3.87 -0.35 5.77
C THR A 23 -3.51 0.89 6.58
N ILE A 24 -3.73 2.07 6.01
CA ILE A 24 -3.72 3.35 6.75
C ILE A 24 -5.16 3.78 7.03
N ASN A 25 -5.51 3.95 8.31
CA ASN A 25 -6.89 4.21 8.73
C ASN A 25 -7.50 5.50 8.14
N SER A 26 -6.68 6.51 7.84
CA SER A 26 -7.11 7.78 7.25
C SER A 26 -7.20 7.77 5.72
N GLU A 27 -6.67 6.74 5.05
CA GLU A 27 -6.47 6.73 3.59
C GLU A 27 -6.85 5.37 2.99
N TRP A 28 -8.12 5.19 2.61
CA TRP A 28 -8.63 3.92 2.07
C TRP A 28 -7.90 3.40 0.81
N ARG A 29 -7.21 4.29 0.09
CA ARG A 29 -6.42 3.96 -1.12
C ARG A 29 -4.97 3.61 -0.81
N HIS A 30 -4.49 3.93 0.40
CA HIS A 30 -3.10 3.78 0.77
C HIS A 30 -2.86 2.43 1.43
N TYR A 31 -1.83 1.75 0.96
CA TYR A 31 -1.38 0.47 1.47
C TYR A 31 0.14 0.49 1.60
N GLU A 32 0.65 0.07 2.75
CA GLU A 32 2.08 0.06 3.05
C GLU A 32 2.60 -1.38 3.01
N ASP A 33 3.71 -1.64 2.34
CA ASP A 33 4.30 -2.99 2.30
C ASP A 33 4.82 -3.34 3.71
N THR A 34 4.33 -4.43 4.30
CA THR A 34 4.72 -4.84 5.67
C THR A 34 6.21 -5.13 5.84
N ASN A 35 6.94 -5.33 4.74
CA ASN A 35 8.36 -5.57 4.69
C ASN A 35 9.16 -4.37 4.20
N TRP A 36 8.57 -3.18 4.05
CA TRP A 36 9.25 -2.01 3.49
C TRP A 36 10.57 -1.72 4.21
N SER A 37 10.63 -1.93 5.53
CA SER A 37 11.81 -1.72 6.37
C SER A 37 13.01 -2.62 6.01
N LYS A 38 12.79 -3.73 5.29
CA LYS A 38 13.87 -4.59 4.76
C LYS A 38 14.58 -3.96 3.57
N TYR A 39 13.97 -2.96 2.93
CA TYR A 39 14.49 -2.29 1.76
C TYR A 39 14.95 -0.90 2.18
N PRO A 40 16.27 -0.62 2.21
CA PRO A 40 16.76 0.69 2.58
C PRO A 40 16.21 1.75 1.62
N ILE A 41 15.81 2.89 2.17
CA ILE A 41 15.37 4.02 1.36
C ILE A 41 16.56 4.43 0.48
N LEU A 42 16.33 4.43 -0.83
CA LEU A 42 17.32 4.90 -1.78
C LEU A 42 17.39 6.44 -1.66
N ASN A 43 18.31 6.91 -0.83
CA ASN A 43 18.60 8.33 -0.66
C ASN A 43 19.88 8.71 -1.41
N VAL A 44 19.88 8.51 -2.73
CA VAL A 44 20.99 8.93 -3.59
C VAL A 44 20.48 9.88 -4.68
N PRO A 45 21.24 10.94 -5.02
CA PRO A 45 20.91 11.82 -6.12
C PRO A 45 20.75 11.06 -7.44
N LEU A 46 19.68 11.35 -8.20
CA LEU A 46 19.50 10.77 -9.54
C LEU A 46 20.63 11.14 -10.50
N GLN A 47 21.33 12.25 -10.22
CA GLN A 47 22.47 12.75 -10.98
C GLN A 47 23.67 11.80 -10.95
N ASP A 48 23.74 10.89 -9.96
CA ASP A 48 24.87 9.98 -9.77
C ASP A 48 24.78 8.72 -10.67
N PHE A 49 23.66 8.50 -11.35
CA PHE A 49 23.43 7.33 -12.23
C PHE A 49 23.63 7.61 -13.73
N LYS A 50 24.61 8.44 -14.08
CA LYS A 50 24.92 8.79 -15.48
C LYS A 50 25.68 7.70 -16.24
#